data_AF-A0A899G159-F1
#
_entry.id   AF-A0A899G159-F1
#
_cell.length_a   1.000
_cell.length_b   1.000
_cell.length_c   1.000
_cell.angle_alpha   90.00
_cell.angle_beta   90.00
_cell.angle_gamma   90.00
#
_symmetry.space_group_name_H-M   'P 1'
#
loop_
_entity.id
_entity.type
_entity.pdbx_description
1 polymer ?
#
loop_
_entity_poly.entity_id
_entity_poly.type
_entity_poly.pdbx_seq_one_letter_code
_entity_poly.pdbx_strand_id
1 'polypeptide(L)'
;MISRNLYPFLKYIRWASSGPHPTKHSRHRIPKLKSIPEGTFLQKELNSELFYNPPASPPDYKVTPYSLLPDDVKKLTEKPVFQGKLPPSLSPIKKKKYHLTEEDIKEIKALRESGVSRSELAKRYNASRLFIGMVSPLNKDKLQEIEKKNQEIKDSWSERKKEVKMNRCKRKKLWKQEYN
;
A
#
# COMPACT_ATOMS: atom_id res chain seq x y z
N MET A 1 79.41 2.01 36.21
CA MET A 1 78.47 2.57 35.22
C MET A 1 77.75 1.44 34.51
N ILE A 2 76.42 1.55 34.42
CA ILE A 2 75.46 0.77 33.62
C ILE A 2 74.95 -0.57 34.21
N SER A 3 73.62 -0.72 34.08
CA SER A 3 72.75 -1.89 34.29
C SER A 3 72.26 -2.06 35.74
N ARG A 4 70.97 -2.23 36.07
CA ARG A 4 69.82 -2.76 35.32
C ARG A 4 68.52 -2.46 36.09
N ASN A 5 67.40 -2.54 35.37
CA ASN A 5 66.03 -2.81 35.84
C ASN A 5 65.18 -1.58 36.23
N LEU A 6 64.33 -1.12 35.31
CA LEU A 6 62.97 -1.63 35.03
C LEU A 6 61.95 -1.22 36.10
N TYR A 7 61.06 -0.33 35.65
CA TYR A 7 59.81 0.14 36.23
C TYR A 7 59.18 -0.72 37.35
N PRO A 8 58.61 -0.04 38.35
CA PRO A 8 57.24 -0.37 38.69
C PRO A 8 56.42 0.91 38.91
N PHE A 9 56.15 1.67 37.84
CA PHE A 9 55.06 2.66 37.84
C PHE A 9 53.80 2.07 37.17
N LEU A 10 53.47 0.84 37.55
CA LEU A 10 52.25 0.12 37.19
C LEU A 10 51.49 -0.30 38.46
N LYS A 11 51.42 0.60 39.45
CA LYS A 11 50.35 0.57 40.45
C LYS A 11 49.42 1.71 40.10
N TYR A 12 48.13 1.43 39.98
CA TYR A 12 47.05 2.32 39.53
C TYR A 12 46.72 2.31 38.03
N ILE A 13 46.62 1.12 37.43
CA ILE A 13 45.54 0.89 36.46
C ILE A 13 44.55 -0.04 37.14
N ARG A 14 43.84 0.51 38.13
CA ARG A 14 42.58 -0.08 38.56
C ARG A 14 41.65 0.16 37.38
N TRP A 15 41.40 -0.89 36.61
CA TRP A 15 40.41 -0.92 35.55
C TRP A 15 39.07 -0.57 36.21
N ALA A 16 38.75 0.73 36.25
CA ALA A 16 37.44 1.20 36.60
C ALA A 16 36.55 0.66 35.49
N SER A 17 35.82 -0.42 35.76
CA SER A 17 34.76 -0.87 34.87
C SER A 17 33.94 0.37 34.56
N SER A 18 33.93 0.76 33.29
CA SER A 18 33.23 1.95 32.82
C SER A 18 31.79 1.85 33.28
N GLY A 19 31.47 2.49 34.40
CA GLY A 19 30.10 2.61 34.86
C GLY A 19 29.29 3.22 33.71
N PRO A 20 28.06 2.76 33.47
CA PRO A 20 27.32 3.13 32.28
C PRO A 20 27.25 4.66 32.17
N HIS A 21 27.76 5.20 31.04
CA HIS A 21 27.87 6.63 30.82
C HIS A 21 26.55 7.34 31.15
N PRO A 22 26.58 8.45 31.91
CA PRO A 22 25.37 9.21 32.22
C PRO A 22 24.81 9.79 30.93
N THR A 23 23.66 9.29 30.49
CA THR A 23 22.90 9.88 29.39
C THR A 23 22.10 11.06 29.93
N LYS A 24 22.06 12.18 29.20
CA LYS A 24 21.26 13.38 29.57
C LYS A 24 19.75 13.11 29.65
N HIS A 25 19.30 11.98 29.12
CA HIS A 25 17.91 11.53 29.18
C HIS A 25 17.76 10.49 30.28
N SER A 26 16.68 10.61 31.06
CA SER A 26 16.23 9.56 31.98
C SER A 26 16.20 8.24 31.21
N ARG A 27 16.81 7.19 31.74
CA ARG A 27 16.66 5.84 31.19
C ARG A 27 15.21 5.45 31.41
N HIS A 28 14.35 5.77 30.45
CA HIS A 28 12.96 5.34 30.45
C HIS A 28 12.98 3.81 30.49
N ARG A 29 12.69 3.24 31.66
CA ARG A 29 12.53 1.80 31.83
C ARG A 29 11.38 1.43 30.91
N ILE A 30 11.64 0.59 29.90
CA ILE A 30 10.59 0.08 29.02
C ILE A 30 9.49 -0.47 29.93
N PRO A 31 8.25 0.05 29.86
CA PRO A 31 7.18 -0.42 30.72
C PRO A 31 7.00 -1.92 30.46
N LYS A 32 6.78 -2.69 31.54
CA LYS A 32 6.51 -4.14 31.40
C LYS A 32 5.30 -4.31 30.47
N LEU A 33 5.37 -5.32 29.59
CA LEU A 33 4.27 -5.65 28.70
C LEU A 33 2.99 -5.86 29.52
N LYS A 34 1.87 -5.35 29.01
CA LYS A 34 0.55 -5.61 29.60
C LYS A 34 0.27 -7.12 29.53
N SER A 35 -0.52 -7.63 30.48
CA SER A 35 -1.04 -8.99 30.40
C SER A 35 -1.87 -9.15 29.13
N ILE A 36 -1.81 -10.34 28.53
CA ILE A 36 -2.63 -10.68 27.37
C ILE A 36 -4.09 -10.66 27.84
N PRO A 37 -4.98 -9.88 27.20
CA PRO A 37 -6.39 -9.90 27.56
C PRO A 37 -6.96 -11.29 27.25
N GLU A 38 -7.62 -11.91 28.23
CA GLU A 38 -8.49 -13.06 27.99
C GLU A 38 -9.65 -12.58 27.12
N GLY A 39 -10.03 -13.34 26.09
CA GLY A 39 -11.11 -12.89 25.21
C GLY A 39 -12.49 -13.17 25.79
N THR A 40 -13.50 -13.05 24.95
CA THR A 40 -14.89 -13.12 25.37
C THR A 40 -15.27 -14.55 25.73
N PHE A 41 -15.57 -14.79 27.00
CA PHE A 41 -16.11 -16.07 27.47
C PHE A 41 -17.45 -16.38 26.78
N LEU A 42 -17.60 -17.58 26.22
CA LEU A 42 -18.82 -18.03 25.54
C LEU A 42 -19.61 -19.02 26.40
N GLN A 43 -18.96 -20.08 26.88
CA GLN A 43 -19.62 -21.19 27.56
C GLN A 43 -18.65 -21.90 28.51
N LYS A 44 -19.20 -22.43 29.62
CA LYS A 44 -18.49 -23.30 30.56
C LYS A 44 -19.24 -24.61 30.66
N GLU A 45 -18.53 -25.70 30.43
CA GLU A 45 -18.97 -27.05 30.75
C GLU A 45 -18.29 -27.50 32.05
N LEU A 46 -18.63 -28.70 32.54
CA LEU A 46 -18.16 -29.20 33.83
C LEU A 46 -16.61 -29.17 33.96
N ASN A 47 -15.89 -29.39 32.86
CA ASN A 47 -14.42 -29.47 32.85
C ASN A 47 -13.73 -28.56 31.81
N SER A 48 -14.48 -27.71 31.07
CA SER A 48 -13.93 -26.91 29.97
C SER A 48 -14.58 -25.54 29.88
N GLU A 49 -13.81 -24.56 29.43
CA GLU A 49 -14.27 -23.19 29.21
C GLU A 49 -13.94 -22.79 27.75
N LEU A 50 -14.94 -22.27 27.04
CA LEU A 50 -14.81 -21.82 25.66
C LEU A 50 -14.70 -20.30 25.64
N PHE A 51 -13.60 -19.79 25.07
CA PHE A 51 -13.35 -18.37 24.89
C PHE A 51 -13.28 -18.03 23.40
N TYR A 52 -13.90 -16.92 23.01
CA TYR A 52 -13.80 -16.33 21.70
C TYR A 52 -12.76 -15.20 21.69
N ASN A 53 -11.65 -15.44 20.99
CA ASN A 53 -10.52 -14.51 20.90
C ASN A 53 -10.33 -14.11 19.42
N PRO A 54 -11.11 -13.16 18.89
CA PRO A 54 -10.89 -12.69 17.53
C PRO A 54 -9.49 -12.07 17.45
N PRO A 55 -8.65 -12.48 16.49
CA PRO A 55 -7.29 -11.95 16.39
C PRO A 55 -7.34 -10.46 16.00
N ALA A 56 -6.52 -9.63 16.63
CA ALA A 56 -6.33 -8.22 16.26
C ALA A 56 -5.40 -8.07 15.04
N SER A 57 -5.52 -8.98 14.07
CA SER A 57 -4.75 -9.02 12.85
C SER A 57 -5.66 -8.94 11.63
N PRO A 58 -5.14 -8.59 10.44
CA PRO A 58 -5.87 -8.78 9.20
C PRO A 58 -6.30 -10.24 9.02
N PRO A 59 -7.44 -10.49 8.35
CA PRO A 59 -7.84 -11.86 8.01
C PRO A 59 -6.83 -12.47 7.03
N ASP A 60 -6.65 -13.78 7.14
CA ASP A 60 -5.86 -14.57 6.20
C ASP A 60 -6.62 -14.78 4.88
N TYR A 61 -5.91 -15.05 3.77
CA TYR A 61 -6.53 -15.30 2.46
C TYR A 61 -7.44 -16.53 2.46
N LYS A 62 -7.21 -17.48 3.39
CA LYS A 62 -8.04 -18.67 3.60
C LYS A 62 -9.41 -18.35 4.20
N VAL A 63 -9.55 -17.21 4.87
CA VAL A 63 -10.81 -16.74 5.44
C VAL A 63 -11.63 -16.10 4.33
N THR A 64 -12.35 -16.93 3.56
CA THR A 64 -13.13 -16.49 2.41
C THR A 64 -14.44 -15.82 2.85
N PRO A 65 -14.76 -14.61 2.36
CA PRO A 65 -16.02 -13.95 2.68
C PRO A 65 -17.21 -14.70 2.06
N TYR A 66 -18.35 -14.70 2.75
CA TYR A 66 -19.55 -15.46 2.35
C TYR A 66 -20.10 -15.14 0.96
N SER A 67 -19.83 -13.95 0.41
CA SER A 67 -20.24 -13.57 -0.95
C SER A 67 -19.47 -14.30 -2.06
N LEU A 68 -18.32 -14.89 -1.74
CA LEU A 68 -17.49 -15.64 -2.67
C LEU A 68 -17.68 -17.16 -2.53
N LEU A 69 -18.42 -17.61 -1.52
CA LEU A 69 -18.73 -19.03 -1.34
C LEU A 69 -19.89 -19.46 -2.26
N PRO A 70 -19.87 -20.71 -2.76
CA PRO A 70 -21.03 -21.31 -3.41
C PRO A 70 -22.26 -21.29 -2.49
N ASP A 71 -23.45 -21.25 -3.08
CA ASP A 71 -24.70 -21.20 -2.31
C ASP A 71 -25.00 -22.49 -1.55
N ASP A 72 -24.46 -23.62 -2.01
CA ASP A 72 -24.62 -24.94 -1.39
C ASP A 72 -23.86 -25.08 -0.05
N VAL A 73 -22.87 -24.21 0.20
CA VAL A 73 -22.08 -24.25 1.42
C VAL A 73 -22.87 -23.65 2.57
N LYS A 74 -22.92 -24.35 3.71
CA LYS A 74 -23.55 -23.85 4.94
C LYS A 74 -22.85 -22.57 5.40
N LYS A 75 -23.49 -21.42 5.19
CA LYS A 75 -23.06 -20.10 5.70
C LYS A 75 -23.48 -20.01 7.17
N LEU A 76 -22.58 -19.59 8.06
CA LEU A 76 -22.95 -19.38 9.46
C LEU A 76 -24.01 -18.26 9.52
N THR A 77 -24.99 -18.41 10.41
CA THR A 77 -26.07 -17.45 10.63
C THR A 77 -25.57 -16.11 11.16
N GLU A 78 -24.43 -16.11 11.84
CA GLU A 78 -23.77 -14.93 12.38
C GLU A 78 -23.08 -14.15 11.25
N LYS A 79 -23.78 -13.10 10.77
CA LYS A 79 -23.20 -12.13 9.86
C LYS A 79 -22.16 -11.29 10.63
N PRO A 80 -20.97 -11.06 10.08
CA PRO A 80 -19.96 -10.23 10.74
C PRO A 80 -20.56 -8.87 11.12
N VAL A 81 -20.19 -8.41 12.31
CA VAL A 81 -20.71 -7.24 13.01
C VAL A 81 -20.39 -5.96 12.24
N PHE A 82 -21.18 -5.65 11.22
CA PHE A 82 -21.25 -4.31 10.65
C PHE A 82 -22.55 -3.66 11.09
N GLN A 83 -22.56 -3.15 12.32
CA GLN A 83 -23.70 -2.48 12.95
C GLN A 83 -23.59 -0.95 12.80
N GLY A 84 -23.37 -0.43 11.59
CA GLY A 84 -23.09 1.01 11.45
C GLY A 84 -23.17 1.61 10.05
N LYS A 85 -22.71 2.86 9.95
CA LYS A 85 -22.52 3.60 8.68
C LYS A 85 -21.15 3.27 8.12
N LEU A 86 -21.07 2.96 6.82
CA LEU A 86 -19.80 2.64 6.17
C LEU A 86 -18.81 3.81 6.32
N PRO A 87 -17.50 3.54 6.43
CA PRO A 87 -16.51 4.60 6.38
C PRO A 87 -16.64 5.37 5.05
N PRO A 88 -16.24 6.65 5.02
CA PRO A 88 -16.31 7.44 3.79
C PRO A 88 -15.47 6.79 2.69
N SER A 89 -16.03 6.72 1.49
CA SER A 89 -15.32 6.17 0.33
C SER A 89 -14.09 7.02 0.00
N LEU A 90 -12.93 6.39 -0.21
CA LEU A 90 -11.71 7.07 -0.65
C LEU A 90 -11.87 7.81 -1.99
N SER A 91 -12.79 7.36 -2.84
CA SER A 91 -13.10 7.97 -4.13
C SER A 91 -14.61 8.04 -4.32
N PRO A 92 -15.14 9.14 -4.88
CA PRO A 92 -16.57 9.29 -5.09
C PRO A 92 -17.07 8.24 -6.08
N ILE A 93 -18.18 7.58 -5.74
CA ILE A 93 -18.83 6.59 -6.60
C ILE A 93 -19.50 7.34 -7.76
N LYS A 94 -18.97 7.16 -8.98
CA LYS A 94 -19.50 7.77 -10.20
C LYS A 94 -20.45 6.80 -10.89
N LYS A 95 -21.71 7.23 -11.13
CA LYS A 95 -22.66 6.48 -11.95
C LYS A 95 -22.20 6.47 -13.42
N LYS A 96 -22.27 5.30 -14.05
CA LYS A 96 -21.96 5.16 -15.49
C LYS A 96 -23.08 5.80 -16.31
N LYS A 97 -22.72 6.53 -17.37
CA LYS A 97 -23.66 7.14 -18.33
C LYS A 97 -23.45 6.52 -19.71
N TYR A 98 -24.54 6.19 -20.38
CA TYR A 98 -24.56 5.52 -21.69
C TYR A 98 -25.45 6.32 -22.65
N HIS A 99 -25.13 7.60 -22.83
CA HIS A 99 -25.96 8.55 -23.60
C HIS A 99 -25.48 8.79 -25.03
N LEU A 100 -24.34 8.22 -25.43
CA LEU A 100 -23.77 8.44 -26.76
C LEU A 100 -24.37 7.46 -27.78
N THR A 101 -24.71 7.99 -28.95
CA THR A 101 -25.21 7.25 -30.09
C THR A 101 -24.07 6.78 -31.00
N GLU A 102 -24.38 5.93 -31.99
CA GLU A 102 -23.40 5.49 -32.98
C GLU A 102 -22.91 6.62 -33.88
N GLU A 103 -23.76 7.63 -34.11
CA GLU A 103 -23.44 8.83 -34.89
C GLU A 103 -22.39 9.68 -34.16
N ASP A 104 -22.60 9.94 -32.86
CA ASP A 104 -21.62 10.62 -32.00
C ASP A 104 -20.26 9.91 -32.03
N ILE A 105 -20.26 8.58 -32.04
CA ILE A 105 -19.05 7.76 -32.07
C ILE A 105 -18.28 7.96 -33.39
N LYS A 106 -18.98 8.05 -34.53
CA LYS A 106 -18.37 8.32 -35.84
C LYS A 106 -17.76 9.72 -35.87
N GLU A 107 -18.47 10.72 -35.35
CA GLU A 107 -17.94 12.09 -35.23
C GLU A 107 -16.71 12.17 -34.35
N ILE A 108 -16.73 11.50 -33.19
CA ILE A 108 -15.57 11.43 -32.27
C ILE A 108 -14.34 10.89 -32.99
N LYS A 109 -14.49 9.86 -33.83
CA LYS A 109 -13.39 9.30 -34.62
C LYS A 109 -12.87 10.31 -35.63
N ALA A 110 -13.75 10.91 -36.43
CA ALA A 110 -13.37 11.91 -37.44
C ALA A 110 -12.67 13.13 -36.80
N LEU A 111 -13.18 13.64 -35.68
CA LEU A 111 -12.58 14.74 -34.93
C LEU A 111 -11.22 14.35 -34.32
N ARG A 112 -11.04 13.09 -33.95
CA ARG A 112 -9.76 12.62 -33.41
C ARG A 112 -8.70 12.51 -34.50
N GLU A 113 -9.09 12.06 -35.68
CA GLU A 113 -8.25 12.00 -36.88
C GLU A 113 -7.80 13.40 -37.31
N SER A 114 -8.71 14.39 -37.28
CA SER A 114 -8.37 15.80 -37.54
C SER A 114 -7.47 16.43 -36.48
N GLY A 115 -7.28 15.79 -35.33
CA GLY A 115 -6.25 16.13 -34.35
C GLY A 115 -6.77 16.62 -32.99
N VAL A 116 -8.09 16.68 -32.77
CA VAL A 116 -8.69 17.17 -31.51
C VAL A 116 -8.29 16.29 -30.33
N SER A 117 -7.97 16.89 -29.18
CA SER A 117 -7.47 16.15 -28.01
C SER A 117 -8.57 15.31 -27.31
N ARG A 118 -8.18 14.17 -26.72
CA ARG A 118 -9.09 13.33 -25.92
C ARG A 118 -9.76 14.11 -24.77
N SER A 119 -9.07 15.11 -24.23
CA SER A 119 -9.58 15.99 -23.17
C SER A 119 -10.70 16.90 -23.65
N GLU A 120 -10.58 17.45 -24.85
CA GLU A 120 -11.59 18.32 -25.44
C GLU A 120 -12.83 17.53 -25.83
N LEU A 121 -12.67 16.38 -26.49
CA LEU A 121 -13.78 15.49 -26.83
C LEU A 121 -14.54 15.02 -25.58
N ALA A 122 -13.82 14.74 -24.48
CA ALA A 122 -14.44 14.34 -23.20
C ALA A 122 -15.35 15.42 -22.63
N LYS A 123 -14.95 16.70 -22.77
CA LYS A 123 -15.74 17.83 -22.32
C LYS A 123 -16.95 18.06 -23.24
N ARG A 124 -16.75 17.99 -24.57
CA ARG A 124 -17.81 18.22 -25.57
C ARG A 124 -18.94 17.19 -25.44
N TYR A 125 -18.60 15.92 -25.39
CA TYR A 125 -19.57 14.81 -25.35
C TYR A 125 -19.94 14.37 -23.93
N ASN A 126 -19.50 15.11 -22.89
CA ASN A 126 -19.69 14.78 -21.47
C ASN A 126 -19.38 13.30 -21.15
N ALA A 127 -18.27 12.81 -21.70
CA ALA A 127 -17.88 11.40 -21.67
C ALA A 127 -16.55 11.21 -20.95
N SER A 128 -16.29 9.98 -20.49
CA SER A 128 -15.00 9.67 -19.85
C SER A 128 -13.85 9.80 -20.85
N ARG A 129 -12.75 10.46 -20.46
CA ARG A 129 -11.51 10.52 -21.27
C ARG A 129 -10.99 9.11 -21.60
N LEU A 130 -11.25 8.14 -20.71
CA LEU A 130 -10.91 6.74 -20.95
C LEU A 130 -11.76 6.15 -22.08
N PHE A 131 -13.08 6.38 -22.06
CA PHE A 131 -14.01 5.93 -23.10
C PHE A 131 -13.60 6.41 -24.50
N ILE A 132 -13.29 7.70 -24.65
CA ILE A 132 -12.81 8.24 -25.93
C ILE A 132 -11.50 7.61 -26.37
N GLY A 133 -10.61 7.29 -25.41
CA GLY A 133 -9.37 6.57 -25.72
C GLY A 133 -9.60 5.14 -26.22
N MET A 134 -10.71 4.51 -25.84
CA MET A 134 -11.11 3.19 -26.36
C MET A 134 -11.73 3.30 -27.76
N VAL A 135 -12.59 4.31 -27.97
CA VAL A 135 -13.31 4.51 -29.24
C VAL A 135 -12.41 5.00 -30.38
N SER A 136 -11.55 5.97 -30.07
CA SER A 136 -10.68 6.64 -31.04
C SER A 136 -9.23 6.63 -30.52
N PRO A 137 -8.47 5.54 -30.74
CA PRO A 137 -7.05 5.49 -30.40
C PRO A 137 -6.26 6.51 -31.22
N LEU A 138 -5.07 6.88 -30.74
CA LEU A 138 -4.19 7.80 -31.46
C LEU A 138 -3.41 7.06 -32.55
N ASN A 139 -3.12 7.74 -33.66
CA ASN A 139 -2.27 7.22 -34.73
C ASN A 139 -0.90 6.78 -34.20
N LYS A 140 -0.34 5.72 -34.78
CA LYS A 140 0.93 5.11 -34.35
C LYS A 140 2.10 6.11 -34.39
N ASP A 141 2.17 6.96 -35.40
CA ASP A 141 3.27 7.92 -35.56
C ASP A 141 3.26 8.96 -34.43
N LYS A 142 2.08 9.55 -34.17
CA LYS A 142 1.88 10.48 -33.05
C LYS A 142 2.13 9.81 -31.69
N LEU A 143 1.82 8.52 -31.54
CA LEU A 143 2.17 7.76 -30.33
C LEU A 143 3.69 7.67 -30.15
N GLN A 144 4.43 7.33 -31.21
CA GLN A 144 5.89 7.27 -31.17
C GLN A 144 6.52 8.63 -30.85
N GLU A 145 6.00 9.73 -31.41
CA GLU A 145 6.46 11.08 -31.07
C GLU A 145 6.26 11.39 -29.58
N ILE A 146 5.11 11.03 -29.02
CA ILE A 146 4.82 11.23 -27.59
C ILE A 146 5.75 10.35 -26.74
N GLU A 147 6.02 9.12 -27.15
CA GLU A 147 6.94 8.22 -26.47
C GLU A 147 8.37 8.76 -26.48
N LYS A 148 8.86 9.28 -27.61
CA LYS A 148 10.16 9.94 -27.73
C LYS A 148 10.28 11.14 -26.77
N LYS A 149 9.29 12.04 -26.78
CA LYS A 149 9.25 13.18 -25.84
C LYS A 149 9.24 12.72 -24.38
N ASN A 150 8.47 11.68 -24.06
CA ASN A 150 8.45 11.11 -22.71
C ASN A 150 9.80 10.50 -22.32
N GLN A 151 10.55 9.96 -23.29
CA GLN A 151 11.87 9.39 -23.07
C GLN A 151 12.90 10.48 -22.82
N GLU A 152 12.92 11.54 -23.62
CA GLU A 152 13.75 12.74 -23.39
C GLU A 152 13.52 13.34 -21.99
N ILE A 153 12.26 13.39 -21.55
CA ILE A 153 11.89 13.83 -20.20
C ILE A 153 12.45 12.88 -19.12
N LYS A 154 12.51 11.57 -19.37
CA LYS A 154 13.07 10.60 -18.41
C LYS A 154 14.60 10.67 -18.39
N ASP A 155 15.22 10.88 -19.55
CA ASP A 155 16.67 10.93 -19.69
C ASP A 155 17.23 12.16 -18.97
N SER A 156 16.51 13.29 -19.06
CA SER A 156 16.80 14.54 -18.33
C SER A 156 16.57 14.48 -16.81
N TRP A 157 16.07 13.36 -16.25
CA TRP A 157 15.96 13.23 -14.80
C TRP A 157 17.33 13.07 -14.12
N SER A 158 17.50 13.75 -12.98
CA SER A 158 18.62 13.51 -12.07
C SER A 158 18.61 12.08 -11.52
N GLU A 159 19.77 11.58 -11.12
CA GLU A 159 19.95 10.23 -10.58
C GLU A 159 19.02 9.95 -9.40
N ARG A 160 18.93 10.88 -8.44
CA ARG A 160 18.02 10.79 -7.30
C ARG A 160 16.56 10.63 -7.74
N LYS A 161 16.12 11.36 -8.77
CA LYS A 161 14.74 11.26 -9.28
C LYS A 161 14.53 9.92 -9.98
N LYS A 162 15.50 9.42 -10.74
CA LYS A 162 15.48 8.08 -11.36
C LYS A 162 15.33 6.99 -10.28
N GLU A 163 16.10 7.06 -9.20
CA GLU A 163 16.03 6.13 -8.08
C GLU A 163 14.65 6.14 -7.39
N VAL A 164 14.12 7.33 -7.08
CA VAL A 164 12.80 7.48 -6.46
C VAL A 164 11.70 6.88 -7.35
N LYS A 165 11.78 7.08 -8.67
CA LYS A 165 10.82 6.51 -9.63
C LYS A 165 10.95 4.99 -9.72
N MET A 166 12.17 4.46 -9.74
CA MET A 166 12.44 3.02 -9.70
C MET A 166 11.85 2.39 -8.43
N ASN A 167 12.10 2.98 -7.26
CA ASN A 167 11.57 2.49 -5.98
C ASN A 167 10.04 2.52 -5.94
N ARG A 168 9.41 3.56 -6.49
CA ARG A 168 7.94 3.59 -6.67
C ARG A 168 7.44 2.45 -7.57
N CYS A 169 8.14 2.16 -8.67
CA CYS A 169 7.80 1.05 -9.56
C CYS A 169 7.95 -0.30 -8.84
N LYS A 170 9.02 -0.51 -8.07
CA LYS A 170 9.22 -1.72 -7.25
C LYS A 170 8.07 -1.91 -6.24
N ARG A 171 7.71 -0.86 -5.49
CA ARG A 171 6.56 -0.92 -4.54
C ARG A 171 5.25 -1.29 -5.24
N LYS A 172 4.97 -0.69 -6.41
CA LYS A 172 3.74 -1.00 -7.17
C LYS A 172 3.73 -2.44 -7.69
N LYS A 173 4.89 -3.00 -8.05
CA LYS A 173 5.01 -4.42 -8.44
C LYS A 173 4.77 -5.33 -7.24
N LEU A 174 5.40 -5.04 -6.10
CA LEU A 174 5.23 -5.80 -4.85
C LEU A 174 3.77 -5.81 -4.39
N TRP A 175 3.03 -4.69 -4.49
CA TRP A 175 1.60 -4.66 -4.11
C TRP A 175 0.70 -5.61 -4.90
N LYS A 176 1.13 -6.05 -6.09
CA LYS A 176 0.37 -7.00 -6.92
C LYS A 176 0.78 -8.45 -6.70
N GLN A 177 1.89 -8.69 -6.03
CA GLN A 177 2.36 -10.02 -5.71
C GLN A 177 1.72 -10.41 -4.38
N GLU A 178 1.04 -11.54 -4.36
CA GLU A 178 0.72 -12.19 -3.09
C GLU A 178 2.02 -12.74 -2.52
N TYR A 179 2.20 -12.61 -1.21
CA TYR A 179 3.31 -13.29 -0.53
C TYR A 179 2.99 -14.79 -0.58
N ASN A 180 3.75 -15.53 -1.38
CA ASN A 180 3.78 -16.99 -1.34
C ASN A 180 4.44 -17.47 -0.05
#